data_AF-A0A364NFE6-F1
#
_entry.id   AF-A0A364NFE6-F1
#
_cell.length_a   1.000
_cell.length_b   1.000
_cell.length_c   1.000
_cell.angle_alpha   90.00
_cell.angle_beta   90.00
_cell.angle_gamma   90.00
#
_symmetry.space_group_name_H-M   'P 1'
#
loop_
_entity.id
_entity.type
_entity.pdbx_description
1 polymer ?
#
loop_
_entity_poly.entity_id
_entity_poly.type
_entity_poly.pdbx_seq_one_letter_code
_entity_poly.pdbx_strand_id
1 'polypeptide(L)'
;MPSKTDDKYTDPELRDEVKEEIQAGDKGGAPGQWSARKMMATEYKKRGGDYNTDKKDDKAKHLDKWTEEEWQTKNGDGKAKDEDGTEHRYLPKKAWEEMDDQEKEDTDQKKQQGSKEGKQHVANTPKAAKARKDVSSNGNSNEYTKIDKKSVTDCTTHWDDPEHMERNQREFKRFQEDNRKSKNTSQDDQAGKKRGRGANVNPPNKKQKNTGGKQDGPTGAAGDKTRVPKKGQKVQWHSLPGYVNGEVVEVLYEEKDVDGKHVKASKEDPRVVLKSDSSGKICVHKPEAVYFD
;
A
#
# COMPACT_ATOMS: atom_id res chain seq x y z
N MET A 1 23.90 6.63 -10.02
CA MET A 1 22.91 6.82 -11.10
C MET A 1 21.55 6.72 -10.44
N PRO A 2 20.74 7.79 -10.38
CA PRO A 2 19.35 7.67 -9.95
C PRO A 2 18.65 6.68 -10.87
N SER A 3 17.79 5.85 -10.29
CA SER A 3 17.12 4.76 -10.99
C SER A 3 15.99 5.32 -11.85
N LYS A 4 15.65 4.66 -12.97
CA LYS A 4 14.55 5.07 -13.88
C LYS A 4 13.18 5.25 -13.19
N THR A 5 13.01 4.80 -11.95
CA THR A 5 11.78 5.00 -11.17
C THR A 5 11.68 6.39 -10.55
N ASP A 6 12.76 7.15 -10.45
CA ASP A 6 12.82 8.40 -9.69
C ASP A 6 12.10 9.52 -10.45
N ASP A 7 12.11 9.50 -11.79
CA ASP A 7 11.40 10.48 -12.63
C ASP A 7 9.87 10.40 -12.50
N LYS A 8 9.31 9.31 -11.96
CA LYS A 8 7.86 9.17 -11.77
C LYS A 8 7.33 9.99 -10.60
N TYR A 9 8.19 10.40 -9.67
CA TYR A 9 7.80 11.01 -8.41
C TYR A 9 8.30 12.46 -8.32
N THR A 10 7.46 13.37 -7.83
CA THR A 10 7.88 14.76 -7.60
C THR A 10 8.98 14.86 -6.55
N ASP A 11 9.03 13.91 -5.63
CA ASP A 11 9.99 13.87 -4.52
C ASP A 11 10.45 12.42 -4.24
N PRO A 12 11.48 11.94 -4.96
CA PRO A 12 11.98 10.57 -4.82
C PRO A 12 12.57 10.29 -3.43
N GLU A 13 13.17 11.28 -2.78
CA GLU A 13 13.79 11.12 -1.47
C GLU A 13 12.74 11.01 -0.36
N LEU A 14 11.67 11.81 -0.40
CA LEU A 14 10.53 11.64 0.49
C LEU A 14 9.89 10.25 0.33
N ARG A 15 9.84 9.75 -0.91
CA ARG A 15 9.33 8.41 -1.18
C ARG A 15 10.20 7.34 -0.53
N ASP A 16 11.52 7.43 -0.61
CA ASP A 16 12.38 6.43 0.01
C ASP A 16 12.30 6.49 1.55
N GLU A 17 12.18 7.70 2.12
CA GLU A 17 11.93 7.86 3.56
C GLU A 17 10.61 7.19 4.00
N VAL A 18 9.51 7.46 3.30
CA VAL A 18 8.21 6.81 3.61
C VAL A 18 8.30 5.29 3.49
N LYS A 19 9.05 4.78 2.51
CA LYS A 19 9.26 3.35 2.32
C LYS A 19 10.03 2.74 3.48
N GLU A 20 11.14 3.35 3.90
CA GLU A 20 11.94 2.87 5.03
C GLU A 20 11.13 2.88 6.33
N GLU A 21 10.37 3.95 6.58
CA GLU A 21 9.53 4.03 7.76
C GLU A 21 8.41 2.97 7.77
N ILE A 22 7.77 2.71 6.62
CA ILE A 22 6.74 1.67 6.52
C ILE A 22 7.35 0.28 6.71
N GLN A 23 8.55 0.05 6.16
CA GLN A 23 9.28 -1.21 6.35
C GLN A 23 9.70 -1.44 7.80
N ALA A 24 10.04 -0.36 8.52
CA ALA A 24 10.40 -0.42 9.93
C ALA A 24 9.19 -0.48 10.89
N GLY A 25 7.99 -0.15 10.41
CA GLY A 25 6.77 -0.06 11.22
C GLY A 25 5.86 -1.28 11.13
N ASP A 26 5.07 -1.51 12.17
CA ASP A 26 4.09 -2.61 12.23
C ASP A 26 2.77 -2.32 11.50
N LYS A 27 2.61 -1.11 10.94
CA LYS A 27 1.36 -0.64 10.32
C LYS A 27 1.04 -1.34 8.99
N GLY A 28 2.04 -1.98 8.37
CA GLY A 28 1.92 -2.71 7.10
C GLY A 28 1.62 -4.20 7.23
N GLY A 29 1.23 -4.68 8.42
CA GLY A 29 1.09 -6.12 8.66
C GLY A 29 2.43 -6.86 8.54
N ALA A 30 2.40 -8.17 8.28
CA ALA A 30 3.62 -8.95 8.14
C ALA A 30 4.46 -8.48 6.93
N PRO A 31 5.80 -8.49 7.02
CA PRO A 31 6.68 -8.20 5.88
C PRO A 31 6.26 -9.04 4.65
N GLY A 32 5.87 -8.36 3.57
CA GLY A 32 5.43 -8.98 2.31
C GLY A 32 3.92 -8.96 2.03
N GLN A 33 3.08 -8.45 2.93
CA GLN A 33 1.62 -8.32 2.71
C GLN A 33 1.25 -7.04 1.95
N TRP A 34 0.14 -7.09 1.18
CA TRP A 34 -0.29 -6.04 0.25
C TRP A 34 -0.58 -4.67 0.89
N SER A 35 -0.81 -4.59 2.21
CA SER A 35 -1.13 -3.34 2.90
C SER A 35 0.04 -2.33 2.93
N ALA A 36 1.30 -2.78 2.93
CA ALA A 36 2.46 -1.87 2.92
C ALA A 36 2.56 -1.04 1.63
N ARG A 37 2.24 -1.63 0.47
CA ARG A 37 2.28 -0.93 -0.82
C ARG A 37 1.15 0.09 -0.96
N LYS A 38 -0.04 -0.21 -0.44
CA LYS A 38 -1.15 0.75 -0.45
C LYS A 38 -0.83 1.92 0.48
N MET A 39 -0.40 1.65 1.71
CA MET A 39 -0.01 2.70 2.65
C MET A 39 1.12 3.58 2.11
N MET A 40 2.05 3.01 1.35
CA MET A 40 3.13 3.76 0.71
C MET A 40 2.61 4.93 -0.13
N ALA A 41 1.63 4.66 -1.00
CA ALA A 41 1.08 5.69 -1.89
C ALA A 41 0.30 6.75 -1.12
N THR A 42 -0.52 6.34 -0.15
CA THR A 42 -1.33 7.25 0.67
C THR A 42 -0.45 8.15 1.54
N GLU A 43 0.54 7.58 2.23
CA GLU A 43 1.42 8.32 3.13
C GLU A 43 2.33 9.29 2.35
N TYR A 44 2.87 8.87 1.22
CA TYR A 44 3.63 9.73 0.33
C TYR A 44 2.81 10.96 -0.10
N LYS A 45 1.55 10.76 -0.50
CA LYS A 45 0.64 11.86 -0.86
C LYS A 45 0.31 12.77 0.33
N LYS A 46 0.00 12.21 1.50
CA LYS A 46 -0.27 12.99 2.73
C LYS A 46 0.91 13.89 3.13
N ARG A 47 2.13 13.47 2.82
CA ARG A 47 3.35 14.23 3.06
C ARG A 47 3.68 15.24 1.94
N GLY A 48 2.79 15.42 0.97
CA GLY A 48 2.98 16.38 -0.13
C GLY A 48 3.73 15.80 -1.34
N GLY A 49 4.06 14.52 -1.33
CA GLY A 49 4.58 13.84 -2.51
C GLY A 49 3.51 13.68 -3.59
N ASP A 50 3.90 13.80 -4.86
CA ASP A 50 3.02 13.55 -5.99
C ASP A 50 3.75 12.81 -7.13
N TYR A 51 3.05 12.58 -8.24
CA TYR A 51 3.53 11.85 -9.40
C TYR A 51 3.70 12.80 -10.59
N ASN A 52 4.82 12.71 -11.30
CA ASN A 52 5.11 13.58 -12.45
C ASN A 52 4.39 13.13 -13.74
N THR A 53 3.66 12.02 -13.70
CA THR A 53 3.06 11.41 -14.89
C THR A 53 1.56 11.23 -14.72
N ASP A 54 0.77 11.97 -15.51
CA ASP A 54 -0.68 11.74 -15.62
C ASP A 54 -1.01 10.51 -16.49
N LYS A 55 -0.03 10.04 -17.26
CA LYS A 55 -0.20 8.94 -18.21
C LYS A 55 0.00 7.61 -17.49
N LYS A 56 -1.06 6.77 -17.52
CA LYS A 56 -0.96 5.35 -17.14
C LYS A 56 0.09 4.66 -18.02
N ASP A 57 1.03 3.95 -17.39
CA ASP A 57 1.95 3.07 -18.10
C ASP A 57 1.21 1.84 -18.62
N ASP A 58 1.80 1.11 -19.57
CA ASP A 58 1.09 0.00 -20.25
C ASP A 58 0.65 -1.12 -19.28
N LYS A 59 1.38 -1.30 -18.17
CA LYS A 59 0.96 -2.21 -17.09
C LYS A 59 -0.31 -1.73 -16.40
N ALA A 60 -0.42 -0.44 -16.11
CA ALA A 60 -1.61 0.15 -15.52
C ALA A 60 -2.80 0.14 -16.49
N LYS A 61 -2.58 0.34 -17.80
CA LYS A 61 -3.64 0.19 -18.82
C LYS A 61 -4.18 -1.23 -18.89
N HIS A 62 -3.33 -2.25 -18.72
CA HIS A 62 -3.79 -3.64 -18.64
C HIS A 62 -4.68 -3.88 -17.41
N LEU A 63 -4.46 -3.18 -16.29
CA LEU A 63 -5.32 -3.28 -15.10
C LEU A 63 -6.72 -2.72 -15.35
N ASP A 64 -6.85 -1.65 -16.14
CA ASP A 64 -8.16 -1.12 -16.53
C ASP A 64 -8.96 -2.19 -17.29
N LYS A 65 -8.33 -2.81 -18.30
CA LYS A 65 -8.95 -3.92 -19.06
C LYS A 65 -9.35 -5.07 -18.15
N TRP A 66 -8.48 -5.46 -17.22
CA TRP A 66 -8.75 -6.53 -16.27
C TRP A 66 -9.92 -6.20 -15.33
N THR A 67 -10.09 -4.93 -14.93
CA THR A 67 -11.17 -4.48 -14.05
C THR A 67 -12.50 -4.34 -14.79
N GLU A 68 -12.44 -4.05 -16.09
CA GLU A 68 -13.60 -3.99 -16.98
C GLU A 68 -14.13 -5.38 -17.38
N GLU A 69 -13.32 -6.43 -17.23
CA GLU A 69 -13.77 -7.80 -17.47
C GLU A 69 -14.88 -8.18 -16.47
N GLU A 70 -15.97 -8.78 -16.96
CA GLU A 70 -17.04 -9.32 -16.11
C GLU A 70 -16.54 -10.63 -15.45
N TRP A 71 -15.92 -10.52 -14.28
CA TRP A 71 -15.46 -11.69 -13.52
C TRP A 71 -16.61 -12.35 -12.76
N GLN A 72 -16.75 -13.66 -12.96
CA GLN A 72 -17.85 -14.43 -12.38
C GLN A 72 -17.51 -15.90 -12.19
N THR A 73 -18.32 -16.59 -11.37
CA THR A 73 -18.34 -18.05 -11.28
C THR A 73 -19.03 -18.66 -12.51
N LYS A 74 -19.02 -20.00 -12.60
CA LYS A 74 -19.73 -20.75 -13.65
C LYS A 74 -21.19 -20.32 -13.81
N ASN A 75 -21.87 -19.99 -12.71
CA ASN A 75 -23.30 -19.64 -12.70
C ASN A 75 -23.58 -18.14 -12.89
N GLY A 76 -22.55 -17.32 -13.06
CA GLY A 76 -22.69 -15.87 -13.20
C GLY A 76 -22.61 -15.10 -11.87
N ASP A 77 -22.32 -15.76 -10.75
CA ASP A 77 -22.21 -15.09 -9.45
C ASP A 77 -20.89 -14.32 -9.32
N GLY A 78 -20.94 -13.11 -8.78
CA GLY A 78 -19.75 -12.31 -8.45
C GLY A 78 -19.03 -12.79 -7.18
N LYS A 79 -19.63 -13.69 -6.40
CA LYS A 79 -19.05 -14.22 -5.17
C LYS A 79 -18.55 -15.64 -5.41
N ALA A 80 -17.24 -15.83 -5.41
CA ALA A 80 -16.64 -17.15 -5.61
C ALA A 80 -16.60 -18.01 -4.34
N LYS A 81 -16.79 -17.43 -3.15
CA LYS A 81 -16.64 -18.14 -1.87
C LYS A 81 -17.99 -18.50 -1.26
N ASP A 82 -18.14 -19.78 -0.94
CA ASP A 82 -19.30 -20.36 -0.28
C ASP A 82 -19.28 -20.16 1.24
N GLU A 83 -20.40 -20.46 1.88
CA GLU A 83 -20.55 -20.37 3.34
C GLU A 83 -19.74 -21.43 4.09
N ASP A 84 -19.55 -22.61 3.49
CA ASP A 84 -18.73 -23.69 4.01
C ASP A 84 -17.21 -23.44 3.82
N GLY A 85 -16.85 -22.33 3.17
CA GLY A 85 -15.48 -21.93 2.90
C GLY A 85 -14.93 -22.47 1.59
N THR A 86 -15.69 -23.25 0.83
CA THR A 86 -15.26 -23.67 -0.51
C THR A 86 -15.25 -22.49 -1.47
N GLU A 87 -14.48 -22.64 -2.53
CA GLU A 87 -14.35 -21.57 -3.51
C GLU A 87 -14.58 -22.16 -4.90
N HIS A 88 -15.41 -21.47 -5.66
CA HIS A 88 -15.67 -21.70 -7.07
C HIS A 88 -14.54 -21.12 -7.93
N ARG A 89 -14.45 -21.60 -9.17
CA ARG A 89 -13.57 -21.03 -10.17
C ARG A 89 -14.08 -19.64 -10.54
N TYR A 90 -13.17 -18.67 -10.52
CA TYR A 90 -13.47 -17.28 -10.88
C TYR A 90 -12.72 -16.92 -12.16
N LEU A 91 -13.47 -16.68 -13.24
CA LEU A 91 -12.93 -16.39 -14.57
C LEU A 91 -13.75 -15.28 -15.24
N PRO A 92 -13.19 -14.59 -16.26
CA PRO A 92 -13.96 -13.67 -17.08
C PRO A 92 -15.11 -14.40 -17.78
N LYS A 93 -16.28 -13.79 -17.86
CA LYS A 93 -17.47 -14.33 -18.54
C LYS A 93 -17.19 -14.82 -19.95
N LYS A 94 -16.45 -14.04 -20.75
CA LYS A 94 -16.05 -14.45 -22.11
C LYS A 94 -15.25 -15.75 -22.13
N ALA A 95 -14.43 -16.02 -21.10
CA ALA A 95 -13.67 -17.27 -21.01
C ALA A 95 -14.58 -18.45 -20.68
N TRP A 96 -15.65 -18.23 -19.91
CA TRP A 96 -16.69 -19.24 -19.70
C TRP A 96 -17.44 -19.55 -21.00
N GLU A 97 -17.74 -18.55 -21.82
CA GLU A 97 -18.45 -18.71 -23.11
C GLU A 97 -17.65 -19.53 -24.14
N GLU A 98 -16.32 -19.54 -24.06
CA GLU A 98 -15.44 -20.35 -24.93
C GLU A 98 -15.30 -21.83 -24.50
N MET A 99 -15.92 -22.21 -23.38
CA MET A 99 -15.88 -23.58 -22.83
C MET A 99 -17.25 -24.25 -22.96
N ASP A 100 -17.24 -25.56 -23.19
CA ASP A 100 -18.48 -26.36 -23.11
C ASP A 100 -18.85 -26.68 -21.66
N ASP A 101 -20.09 -27.09 -21.41
CA ASP A 101 -20.61 -27.24 -20.04
C ASP A 101 -19.87 -28.29 -19.20
N GLN A 102 -19.28 -29.31 -19.85
CA GLN A 102 -18.45 -30.30 -19.17
C GLN A 102 -17.12 -29.65 -18.75
N GLU A 103 -16.46 -28.93 -19.66
CA GLU A 103 -15.22 -28.20 -19.37
C GLU A 103 -15.43 -27.16 -18.26
N LYS A 104 -16.60 -26.50 -18.24
CA LYS A 104 -16.96 -25.54 -17.19
C LYS A 104 -17.11 -26.22 -15.83
N GLU A 105 -17.81 -27.35 -15.79
CA GLU A 105 -17.99 -28.13 -14.57
C GLU A 105 -16.66 -28.65 -14.04
N ASP A 106 -15.84 -29.25 -14.90
CA ASP A 106 -14.56 -29.86 -14.52
C ASP A 106 -13.60 -28.81 -13.91
N THR A 107 -13.56 -27.60 -14.45
CA THR A 107 -12.68 -26.55 -13.93
C THR A 107 -13.15 -25.96 -12.60
N ASP A 108 -14.47 -25.92 -12.38
CA ASP A 108 -15.09 -25.49 -11.13
C ASP A 108 -14.92 -26.54 -10.03
N GLN A 109 -15.26 -27.80 -10.32
CA GLN A 109 -15.06 -28.93 -9.42
C GLN A 109 -13.60 -29.05 -8.96
N LYS A 110 -12.65 -28.88 -9.89
CA LYS A 110 -11.22 -28.87 -9.53
C LYS A 110 -10.88 -27.78 -8.51
N LYS A 111 -11.47 -26.58 -8.64
CA LYS A 111 -11.25 -25.46 -7.71
C LYS A 111 -11.94 -25.70 -6.37
N GLN A 112 -13.16 -26.22 -6.37
CA GLN A 112 -13.87 -26.62 -5.15
C GLN A 112 -13.11 -27.72 -4.40
N GLN A 113 -12.67 -28.78 -5.07
CA GLN A 113 -11.92 -29.88 -4.46
C GLN A 113 -10.61 -29.36 -3.85
N GLY A 114 -9.85 -28.55 -4.59
CA GLY A 114 -8.62 -27.99 -4.04
C GLY A 114 -8.88 -27.06 -2.84
N SER A 115 -9.97 -26.30 -2.86
CA SER A 115 -10.39 -25.47 -1.71
C SER A 115 -10.75 -26.34 -0.49
N LYS A 116 -11.50 -27.43 -0.68
CA LYS A 116 -11.83 -28.43 0.35
C LYS A 116 -10.57 -29.07 0.96
N GLU A 117 -9.54 -29.28 0.14
CA GLU A 117 -8.23 -29.77 0.58
C GLU A 117 -7.37 -28.69 1.26
N GLY A 118 -7.89 -27.47 1.46
CA GLY A 118 -7.19 -26.36 2.10
C GLY A 118 -6.16 -25.66 1.19
N LYS A 119 -6.18 -25.92 -0.12
CA LYS A 119 -5.26 -25.28 -1.07
C LYS A 119 -5.76 -23.88 -1.39
N GLN A 120 -5.01 -22.87 -0.94
CA GLN A 120 -5.27 -21.47 -1.27
C GLN A 120 -5.20 -21.23 -2.80
N HIS A 121 -4.32 -21.93 -3.52
CA HIS A 121 -4.12 -21.77 -4.96
C HIS A 121 -4.36 -23.09 -5.69
N VAL A 122 -5.29 -23.08 -6.65
CA VAL A 122 -5.60 -24.24 -7.50
C VAL A 122 -5.46 -23.83 -8.96
N ALA A 123 -4.52 -24.45 -9.67
CA ALA A 123 -4.27 -24.15 -11.07
C ALA A 123 -5.53 -24.34 -11.94
N ASN A 124 -5.67 -23.51 -12.98
CA ASN A 124 -6.71 -23.67 -14.00
C ASN A 124 -6.52 -25.02 -14.72
N THR A 125 -7.61 -25.59 -15.21
CA THR A 125 -7.52 -26.68 -16.20
C THR A 125 -6.86 -26.15 -17.49
N PRO A 126 -6.26 -27.00 -18.33
CA PRO A 126 -5.63 -26.56 -19.58
C PRO A 126 -6.57 -25.75 -20.47
N LYS A 127 -7.85 -26.15 -20.56
CA LYS A 127 -8.85 -25.42 -21.32
C LYS A 127 -9.18 -24.06 -20.72
N ALA A 128 -9.45 -23.99 -19.41
CA ALA A 128 -9.72 -22.73 -18.73
C ALA A 128 -8.51 -21.76 -18.77
N ALA A 129 -7.29 -22.30 -18.73
CA ALA A 129 -6.07 -21.51 -18.92
C ALA A 129 -5.97 -20.94 -20.34
N LYS A 130 -6.31 -21.75 -21.36
CA LYS A 130 -6.35 -21.34 -22.76
C LYS A 130 -7.43 -20.29 -23.01
N ALA A 131 -8.68 -20.55 -22.64
CA ALA A 131 -9.80 -19.61 -22.82
C ALA A 131 -9.51 -18.24 -22.16
N ARG A 132 -8.96 -18.24 -20.94
CA ARG A 132 -8.53 -16.99 -20.28
C ARG A 132 -7.44 -16.25 -21.06
N LYS A 133 -6.46 -16.99 -21.62
CA LYS A 133 -5.38 -16.40 -22.40
C LYS A 133 -5.89 -15.80 -23.71
N ASP A 134 -6.80 -16.50 -24.37
CA ASP A 134 -7.36 -16.11 -25.66
C ASP A 134 -8.19 -14.84 -25.51
N VAL A 135 -9.08 -14.77 -24.51
CA VAL A 135 -9.86 -13.57 -24.16
C VAL A 135 -8.98 -12.37 -23.82
N SER A 136 -7.93 -12.57 -23.03
CA SER A 136 -6.98 -11.51 -22.64
C SER A 136 -6.15 -11.01 -23.84
N SER A 137 -5.88 -11.88 -24.83
CA SER A 137 -5.10 -11.55 -26.03
C SER A 137 -5.96 -10.92 -27.14
N ASN A 138 -7.24 -11.30 -27.26
CA ASN A 138 -8.16 -10.82 -28.30
C ASN A 138 -8.78 -9.45 -28.02
N GLY A 139 -8.53 -8.83 -26.86
CA GLY A 139 -8.94 -7.44 -26.54
C GLY A 139 -8.24 -6.34 -27.37
N ASN A 140 -7.86 -6.64 -28.61
CA ASN A 140 -7.30 -5.74 -29.62
C ASN A 140 -8.34 -5.37 -30.71
N SER A 141 -9.56 -5.93 -30.68
CA SER A 141 -10.66 -5.49 -31.55
C SER A 141 -11.55 -4.46 -30.84
N ASN A 142 -11.24 -3.20 -31.13
CA ASN A 142 -12.08 -2.01 -31.13
C ASN A 142 -13.62 -2.25 -30.98
N GLU A 143 -14.15 -2.20 -29.76
CA GLU A 143 -15.53 -1.79 -29.51
C GLU A 143 -15.59 -1.01 -28.19
N TYR A 144 -15.55 0.32 -28.32
CA TYR A 144 -15.39 1.27 -27.23
C TYR A 144 -16.78 1.70 -26.73
N THR A 145 -17.38 0.92 -25.83
CA THR A 145 -18.59 1.35 -25.13
C THR A 145 -18.18 2.29 -23.99
N LYS A 146 -18.39 3.59 -24.16
CA LYS A 146 -18.15 4.59 -23.11
C LYS A 146 -19.08 4.31 -21.93
N ILE A 147 -18.55 3.70 -20.87
CA ILE A 147 -19.21 3.62 -19.57
C ILE A 147 -19.14 5.01 -18.93
N ASP A 148 -20.29 5.51 -18.49
CA ASP A 148 -20.43 6.79 -17.82
C ASP A 148 -19.67 6.77 -16.47
N LYS A 149 -18.71 7.68 -16.30
CA LYS A 149 -17.73 7.70 -15.19
C LYS A 149 -18.34 7.99 -13.81
N LYS A 150 -19.67 8.06 -13.69
CA LYS A 150 -20.36 8.38 -12.44
C LYS A 150 -20.56 7.19 -11.50
N SER A 151 -20.31 5.95 -11.92
CA SER A 151 -20.53 4.76 -11.08
C SER A 151 -19.28 3.92 -10.80
N VAL A 152 -18.10 4.32 -11.30
CA VAL A 152 -16.83 3.71 -10.88
C VAL A 152 -16.55 4.22 -9.46
N THR A 153 -17.11 3.53 -8.48
CA THR A 153 -16.71 3.66 -7.08
C THR A 153 -15.22 3.35 -7.08
N ASP A 154 -14.40 4.35 -6.74
CA ASP A 154 -12.94 4.22 -6.69
C ASP A 154 -12.61 2.95 -5.90
N CYS A 155 -12.04 1.96 -6.59
CA CYS A 155 -11.74 0.63 -6.05
C CYS A 155 -10.75 0.68 -4.88
N THR A 156 -10.27 1.87 -4.49
CA THR A 156 -9.48 2.12 -3.29
C THR A 156 -10.30 2.55 -2.06
N THR A 157 -11.54 3.02 -2.25
CA THR A 157 -12.38 3.62 -1.19
C THR A 157 -12.71 2.63 -0.08
N HIS A 158 -13.02 1.38 -0.43
CA HIS A 158 -13.34 0.36 0.58
C HIS A 158 -12.09 -0.13 1.34
N TRP A 159 -10.88 0.17 0.85
CA TRP A 159 -9.62 -0.27 1.44
C TRP A 159 -9.01 0.80 2.37
N ASP A 160 -9.53 2.02 2.34
CA ASP A 160 -9.24 3.07 3.34
C ASP A 160 -10.25 3.07 4.48
N ASP A 161 -11.13 2.05 4.51
CA ASP A 161 -12.01 1.78 5.63
C ASP A 161 -11.16 1.52 6.90
N PRO A 162 -11.26 2.38 7.93
CA PRO A 162 -10.57 2.21 9.19
C PRO A 162 -10.82 0.84 9.82
N GLU A 163 -12.03 0.28 9.66
CA GLU A 163 -12.38 -1.03 10.21
C GLU A 163 -11.61 -2.16 9.53
N HIS A 164 -11.42 -2.07 8.20
CA HIS A 164 -10.67 -3.06 7.44
C HIS A 164 -9.18 -3.04 7.80
N MET A 165 -8.58 -1.87 7.98
CA MET A 165 -7.19 -1.75 8.45
C MET A 165 -7.01 -2.25 9.88
N GLU A 166 -7.95 -1.95 10.78
CA GLU A 166 -7.88 -2.41 12.16
C GLU A 166 -8.01 -3.94 12.24
N ARG A 167 -8.88 -4.53 11.42
CA ARG A 167 -9.03 -6.00 11.30
C ARG A 167 -7.72 -6.67 10.87
N ASN A 168 -7.08 -6.16 9.82
CA ASN A 168 -5.78 -6.66 9.35
C ASN A 168 -4.68 -6.53 10.43
N GLN A 169 -4.65 -5.40 11.16
CA GLN A 169 -3.69 -5.23 12.26
C GLN A 169 -3.94 -6.21 13.41
N ARG A 170 -5.21 -6.48 13.73
CA ARG A 170 -5.60 -7.44 14.76
C ARG A 170 -5.20 -8.86 14.39
N GLU A 171 -5.44 -9.25 13.13
CA GLU A 171 -5.00 -10.56 12.61
C GLU A 171 -3.48 -10.69 12.62
N PHE A 172 -2.75 -9.63 12.28
CA PHE A 172 -1.29 -9.65 12.33
C PHE A 172 -0.75 -9.76 13.76
N LYS A 173 -1.33 -9.04 14.72
CA LYS A 173 -0.97 -9.20 16.14
C LYS A 173 -1.22 -10.61 16.63
N ARG A 174 -2.37 -11.20 16.26
CA ARG A 174 -2.71 -12.58 16.58
C ARG A 174 -1.69 -13.57 15.98
N PHE A 175 -1.31 -13.39 14.71
CA PHE A 175 -0.25 -14.17 14.08
C PHE A 175 1.09 -14.05 14.82
N GLN A 176 1.49 -12.84 15.24
CA GLN A 176 2.72 -12.65 16.02
C GLN A 176 2.65 -13.37 17.38
N GLU A 177 1.51 -13.31 18.07
CA GLU A 177 1.28 -14.01 19.33
C GLU A 177 1.31 -15.53 19.15
N ASP A 178 0.65 -16.06 18.12
CA ASP A 178 0.63 -17.48 17.82
C ASP A 178 2.04 -17.98 17.44
N ASN A 179 2.81 -17.18 16.71
CA ASN A 179 4.19 -17.50 16.35
C ASN A 179 5.15 -17.39 17.57
N ARG A 180 4.86 -16.50 18.54
CA ARG A 180 5.56 -16.45 19.84
C ARG A 180 5.21 -17.63 20.73
N LYS A 181 3.93 -18.05 20.77
CA LYS A 181 3.48 -19.25 21.49
C LYS A 181 4.13 -20.50 20.90
N SER A 182 4.14 -20.64 19.57
CA SER A 182 4.85 -21.70 18.84
C SER A 182 6.35 -21.79 19.22
N LYS A 183 7.03 -20.66 19.38
CA LYS A 183 8.44 -20.62 19.84
C LYS A 183 8.62 -20.99 21.32
N ASN A 184 7.63 -20.72 22.18
CA ASN A 184 7.67 -21.12 23.59
C ASN A 184 7.32 -22.60 23.82
N THR A 185 6.52 -23.22 22.94
CA THR A 185 6.18 -24.65 23.03
C THR A 185 7.28 -25.57 22.46
N SER A 186 8.41 -25.03 22.01
CA SER A 186 9.55 -25.81 21.47
C SER A 186 10.74 -25.92 22.44
N GLN A 187 10.53 -25.66 23.74
CA GLN A 187 11.50 -25.89 24.82
C GLN A 187 11.07 -27.06 25.71
N ASP A 188 10.78 -28.21 25.13
CA ASP A 188 10.96 -29.52 25.77
C ASP A 188 10.89 -30.58 24.67
N ASP A 189 12.03 -30.80 24.01
CA ASP A 189 12.52 -32.14 23.65
C ASP A 189 13.83 -32.08 22.86
N GLN A 190 14.63 -33.11 23.03
CA GLN A 190 16.08 -33.14 22.89
C GLN A 190 16.65 -33.01 21.46
N ALA A 191 17.80 -32.32 21.42
CA ALA A 191 19.02 -32.57 20.63
C ALA A 191 18.93 -32.90 19.11
N GLY A 192 19.37 -31.94 18.27
CA GLY A 192 19.70 -32.24 16.87
C GLY A 192 20.22 -31.09 16.01
N LYS A 193 21.54 -30.83 16.07
CA LYS A 193 22.42 -30.23 15.02
C LYS A 193 22.18 -28.78 14.53
N LYS A 194 23.02 -27.89 15.08
CA LYS A 194 23.80 -26.80 14.44
C LYS A 194 23.43 -26.38 13.00
N ARG A 195 23.11 -25.09 12.81
CA ARG A 195 23.69 -24.20 11.78
C ARG A 195 23.55 -22.72 12.17
N GLY A 196 24.65 -21.97 12.11
CA GLY A 196 24.66 -20.52 11.80
C GLY A 196 24.56 -19.53 12.96
N ARG A 197 25.73 -19.06 13.42
CA ARG A 197 25.94 -18.01 14.42
C ARG A 197 25.63 -16.63 13.79
N GLY A 198 24.65 -15.89 14.33
CA GLY A 198 24.44 -14.46 14.08
C GLY A 198 24.60 -13.70 15.38
N ALA A 199 25.60 -12.84 15.46
CA ALA A 199 26.02 -12.16 16.68
C ALA A 199 24.92 -11.21 17.19
N ASN A 200 24.49 -11.50 18.41
CA ASN A 200 23.64 -10.68 19.25
C ASN A 200 24.47 -9.54 19.84
N VAL A 201 24.08 -8.29 19.59
CA VAL A 201 24.48 -7.15 20.42
C VAL A 201 23.18 -6.47 20.84
N ASN A 202 22.82 -6.67 22.11
CA ASN A 202 21.70 -6.00 22.79
C ASN A 202 21.85 -4.47 22.68
N PRO A 203 20.76 -3.73 22.39
CA PRO A 203 20.60 -2.38 22.92
C PRO A 203 19.83 -2.43 24.26
N PRO A 204 20.23 -1.63 25.25
CA PRO A 204 19.66 -1.65 26.58
C PRO A 204 18.28 -0.95 26.60
N ASN A 205 17.38 -1.57 27.36
CA ASN A 205 16.27 -0.99 28.11
C ASN A 205 15.92 0.48 27.77
N LYS A 206 15.05 0.68 26.78
CA LYS A 206 14.50 2.01 26.51
C LYS A 206 13.38 2.28 27.51
N LYS A 207 13.74 3.04 28.55
CA LYS A 207 12.80 3.79 29.39
C LYS A 207 11.65 4.31 28.52
N GLN A 208 10.44 3.87 28.86
CA GLN A 208 9.19 4.42 28.38
C GLN A 208 9.16 5.91 28.75
N LYS A 209 9.58 6.75 27.80
CA LYS A 209 9.47 8.21 27.92
C LYS A 209 8.15 8.57 27.27
N ASN A 210 7.21 8.96 28.12
CA ASN A 210 5.88 9.46 27.79
C ASN A 210 6.02 10.55 26.70
N THR A 211 5.70 10.23 25.45
CA THR A 211 5.62 11.22 24.36
C THR A 211 4.20 11.73 24.30
N GLY A 212 4.09 13.06 24.26
CA GLY A 212 2.88 13.86 24.43
C GLY A 212 1.66 13.37 23.66
N GLY A 213 0.50 13.70 24.24
CA GLY A 213 -0.81 13.16 23.93
C GLY A 213 -1.17 13.10 22.46
N LYS A 214 -1.92 12.04 22.13
CA LYS A 214 -2.77 11.94 20.95
C LYS A 214 -3.59 13.24 20.82
N GLN A 215 -3.21 14.11 19.90
CA GLN A 215 -4.16 14.99 19.24
C GLN A 215 -4.56 14.28 17.95
N ASP A 216 -5.83 13.94 17.83
CA ASP A 216 -6.36 13.13 16.70
C ASP A 216 -6.51 13.95 15.40
N GLY A 217 -6.04 15.20 15.34
CA GLY A 217 -6.14 16.05 14.16
C GLY A 217 -5.22 17.28 14.19
N PRO A 218 -5.12 18.01 13.07
CA PRO A 218 -4.23 19.14 12.92
C PRO A 218 -4.67 20.34 13.77
N THR A 219 -3.71 21.01 14.39
CA THR A 219 -3.89 22.25 15.15
C THR A 219 -3.61 23.42 14.20
N GLY A 220 -4.62 23.78 13.40
CA GLY A 220 -4.55 24.89 12.44
C GLY A 220 -4.97 24.52 11.03
N ALA A 221 -5.15 25.53 10.19
CA ALA A 221 -5.47 25.34 8.78
C ALA A 221 -4.23 24.92 8.00
N ALA A 222 -4.42 24.05 7.01
CA ALA A 222 -3.35 23.72 6.07
C ALA A 222 -2.88 24.98 5.34
N GLY A 223 -1.58 25.04 5.05
CA GLY A 223 -1.03 26.06 4.15
C GLY A 223 -1.51 25.85 2.72
N ASP A 224 -1.14 26.77 1.86
CA ASP A 224 -1.28 26.65 0.42
C ASP A 224 -0.12 27.39 -0.25
N LYS A 225 -0.06 27.37 -1.58
CA LYS A 225 1.03 28.01 -2.34
C LYS A 225 1.16 29.52 -2.08
N THR A 226 0.06 30.16 -1.68
CA THR A 226 -0.03 31.59 -1.33
C THR A 226 0.04 31.83 0.18
N ARG A 227 -0.38 30.86 1.01
CA ARG A 227 -0.29 30.87 2.47
C ARG A 227 0.82 29.93 2.93
N VAL A 228 2.05 30.43 2.94
CA VAL A 228 3.24 29.69 3.37
C VAL A 228 3.67 30.14 4.78
N PRO A 229 4.02 29.23 5.70
CA PRO A 229 4.37 29.61 7.06
C PRO A 229 5.73 30.34 7.11
N LYS A 230 5.92 31.20 8.11
CA LYS A 230 7.14 31.99 8.26
C LYS A 230 8.24 31.19 8.94
N LYS A 231 9.50 31.53 8.66
CA LYS A 231 10.64 31.01 9.41
C LYS A 231 10.45 31.24 10.92
N GLY A 232 10.67 30.20 11.71
CA GLY A 232 10.47 30.19 13.17
C GLY A 232 9.02 29.94 13.62
N GLN A 233 8.07 29.83 12.69
CA GLN A 233 6.67 29.56 13.03
C GLN A 233 6.51 28.12 13.52
N LYS A 234 5.67 27.92 14.54
CA LYS A 234 5.26 26.60 14.99
C LYS A 234 4.24 26.02 14.02
N VAL A 235 4.48 24.78 13.63
CA VAL A 235 3.70 24.08 12.63
C VAL A 235 3.52 22.62 13.02
N GLN A 236 2.62 21.96 12.33
CA GLN A 236 2.35 20.54 12.46
C GLN A 236 2.26 19.88 11.08
N TRP A 237 2.71 18.63 10.96
CA TRP A 237 2.62 17.87 9.70
C TRP A 237 2.38 16.38 9.98
N HIS A 238 1.96 15.64 8.95
CA HIS A 238 1.68 14.21 9.08
C HIS A 238 2.95 13.36 8.96
N SER A 239 3.11 12.39 9.86
CA SER A 239 4.10 11.31 9.79
C SER A 239 3.44 9.97 10.12
N LEU A 240 4.17 8.86 9.99
CA LEU A 240 3.63 7.52 10.21
C LEU A 240 2.99 7.35 11.58
N PRO A 241 3.58 7.79 12.72
CA PRO A 241 2.93 7.61 14.02
C PRO A 241 1.71 8.53 14.21
N GLY A 242 1.55 9.57 13.38
CA GLY A 242 0.51 10.58 13.50
C GLY A 242 1.06 11.98 13.20
N TYR A 243 0.37 13.01 13.69
CA TYR A 243 0.81 14.39 13.54
C TYR A 243 2.02 14.70 14.42
N VAL A 244 2.99 15.41 13.84
CA VAL A 244 4.25 15.81 14.49
C VAL A 244 4.31 17.33 14.57
N ASN A 245 4.65 17.84 15.75
CA ASN A 245 4.88 19.26 15.98
C ASN A 245 6.35 19.62 15.72
N GLY A 246 6.56 20.84 15.23
CA GLY A 246 7.89 21.37 15.02
C GLY A 246 7.87 22.83 14.60
N GLU A 247 8.96 23.23 13.97
CA GLU A 247 9.22 24.62 13.61
C GLU A 247 9.74 24.73 12.18
N VAL A 248 9.37 25.81 11.50
CA VAL A 248 9.88 26.14 10.17
C VAL A 248 11.32 26.62 10.27
N VAL A 249 12.25 25.87 9.68
CA VAL A 249 13.66 26.27 9.58
C VAL A 249 13.84 27.29 8.46
N GLU A 250 13.25 27.02 7.31
CA GLU A 250 13.36 27.83 6.10
C GLU A 250 12.22 27.49 5.13
N VAL A 251 11.86 28.45 4.28
CA VAL A 251 10.98 28.23 3.13
C VAL A 251 11.82 28.42 1.87
N LEU A 252 11.80 27.41 1.01
CA LEU A 252 12.55 27.37 -0.25
C LEU A 252 11.64 27.73 -1.41
N TYR A 253 12.13 28.63 -2.26
CA TYR A 253 11.49 29.03 -3.51
C TYR A 253 12.35 28.71 -4.73
N GLU A 254 13.51 28.08 -4.52
CA GLU A 254 14.49 27.70 -5.55
C GLU A 254 15.18 26.40 -5.10
N GLU A 255 15.72 25.64 -6.05
CA GLU A 255 16.38 24.37 -5.78
C GLU A 255 17.54 24.53 -4.80
N LYS A 256 17.57 23.69 -3.77
CA LYS A 256 18.59 23.79 -2.70
C LYS A 256 18.83 22.42 -2.06
N ASP A 257 20.09 22.18 -1.71
CA ASP A 257 20.45 21.01 -0.89
C ASP A 257 20.23 21.33 0.59
N VAL A 258 19.45 20.48 1.26
CA VAL A 258 19.12 20.59 2.69
C VAL A 258 19.47 19.26 3.35
N ASP A 259 20.38 19.27 4.32
CA ASP A 259 20.77 18.04 5.07
C ASP A 259 21.21 16.87 4.16
N GLY A 260 21.90 17.18 3.05
CA GLY A 260 22.35 16.20 2.06
C GLY A 260 21.27 15.67 1.11
N LYS A 261 20.06 16.23 1.18
CA LYS A 261 18.90 15.94 0.33
C LYS A 261 18.68 17.06 -0.70
N HIS A 262 18.51 16.71 -1.98
CA HIS A 262 18.33 17.70 -3.04
C HIS A 262 16.85 18.06 -3.19
N VAL A 263 16.48 19.29 -2.82
CA VAL A 263 15.08 19.75 -2.83
C VAL A 263 14.78 20.55 -4.09
N LYS A 264 13.86 20.05 -4.92
CA LYS A 264 13.31 20.78 -6.06
C LYS A 264 12.22 21.75 -5.61
N ALA A 265 12.58 22.99 -5.33
CA ALA A 265 11.63 24.05 -5.00
C ALA A 265 11.59 25.12 -6.10
N SER A 266 10.43 25.77 -6.25
CA SER A 266 10.25 26.89 -7.17
C SER A 266 9.30 27.93 -6.58
N LYS A 267 9.16 29.10 -7.22
CA LYS A 267 8.19 30.12 -6.79
C LYS A 267 6.73 29.63 -6.84
N GLU A 268 6.43 28.75 -7.79
CA GLU A 268 5.09 28.18 -8.01
C GLU A 268 4.84 26.88 -7.22
N ASP A 269 5.90 26.25 -6.72
CA ASP A 269 5.89 25.06 -5.85
C ASP A 269 6.94 25.22 -4.73
N PRO A 270 6.67 26.10 -3.74
CA PRO A 270 7.61 26.31 -2.64
C PRO A 270 7.69 25.06 -1.75
N ARG A 271 8.84 24.86 -1.10
CA ARG A 271 9.08 23.74 -0.18
C ARG A 271 9.41 24.26 1.21
N VAL A 272 8.76 23.70 2.22
CA VAL A 272 8.92 24.12 3.62
C VAL A 272 9.84 23.13 4.33
N VAL A 273 10.97 23.63 4.83
CA VAL A 273 11.93 22.85 5.62
C VAL A 273 11.54 22.95 7.09
N LEU A 274 11.28 21.80 7.70
CA LEU A 274 10.77 21.67 9.04
C LEU A 274 11.76 20.93 9.93
N LYS A 275 11.79 21.30 11.21
CA LYS A 275 12.52 20.59 12.24
C LYS A 275 11.56 20.06 13.29
N SER A 276 11.59 18.74 13.50
CA SER A 276 10.77 18.06 14.52
C SER A 276 11.19 18.45 15.93
N ASP A 277 10.25 18.87 16.77
CA ASP A 277 10.51 19.17 18.18
C ASP A 277 10.88 17.91 18.98
N SER A 278 10.33 16.75 18.60
CA SER A 278 10.51 15.49 19.32
C SER A 278 11.79 14.75 18.95
N SER A 279 12.17 14.78 17.67
CA SER A 279 13.29 14.01 17.14
C SER A 279 14.47 14.86 16.69
N GLY A 280 14.29 16.16 16.51
CA GLY A 280 15.30 17.07 15.95
C GLY A 280 15.59 16.86 14.47
N LYS A 281 14.96 15.87 13.82
CA LYS A 281 15.15 15.55 12.40
C LYS A 281 14.61 16.67 11.52
N ILE A 282 15.28 16.89 10.39
CA ILE A 282 14.86 17.80 9.34
C ILE A 282 14.02 17.01 8.33
N CYS A 283 12.86 17.56 7.96
CA CYS A 283 12.03 17.05 6.86
C CYS A 283 11.58 18.19 5.96
N VAL A 284 11.15 17.86 4.75
CA VAL A 284 10.73 18.83 3.74
C VAL A 284 9.33 18.45 3.27
N HIS A 285 8.42 19.42 3.26
CA HIS A 285 7.03 19.23 2.85
C HIS A 285 6.56 20.35 1.92
N LYS A 286 5.49 20.09 1.16
CA LYS A 286 4.72 21.14 0.49
C LYS A 286 3.93 21.96 1.53
N PRO A 287 3.67 23.26 1.31
CA PRO A 287 2.86 24.08 2.21
C PRO A 287 1.50 23.46 2.52
N GLU A 288 0.88 22.79 1.54
CA GLU A 288 -0.41 22.10 1.65
C GLU A 288 -0.42 20.94 2.67
N ALA A 289 0.75 20.36 2.97
CA ALA A 289 0.92 19.28 3.94
C ALA A 289 1.35 19.80 5.33
N VAL A 290 1.41 21.12 5.51
CA VAL A 290 1.85 21.77 6.76
C VAL A 290 0.68 22.57 7.34
N TYR A 291 0.38 22.35 8.61
CA TYR A 291 -0.73 22.95 9.33
C TYR A 291 -0.20 23.97 10.34
N PHE A 292 -0.80 25.15 10.34
CA PHE A 292 -0.43 26.25 11.22
C PHE A 292 -1.56 27.26 11.35
N ASP A 293 -1.48 28.07 12.41
CA ASP A 293 -2.39 29.19 12.65
C ASP A 293 -2.03 30.41 11.79
#